data_AF-A0A4Q7M4W9-F1
#
_entry.id   AF-A0A4Q7M4W9-F1
#
_cell.length_a   1.000
_cell.length_b   1.000
_cell.length_c   1.000
_cell.angle_alpha   90.00
_cell.angle_beta   90.00
_cell.angle_gamma   90.00
#
_symmetry.space_group_name_H-M   'P 1'
#
loop_
_entity.id
_entity.type
_entity.pdbx_description
1 polymer ?
#
loop_
_entity_poly.entity_id
_entity_poly.type
_entity_poly.pdbx_seq_one_letter_code
_entity_poly.pdbx_strand_id
1 'polypeptide(L)' 'MATPPMEAAEPHPSTEPTPEALLAAARWALDHDHQALLAHRVARLSQAPWDVQDAADRHLIRRHREAALTH' A
#
# COMPACT_ATOMS: atom_id res chain seq x y z
N MET A 1 31.62 49.56 -13.69
CA MET A 1 30.64 48.46 -13.79
C MET A 1 30.65 47.76 -12.44
N ALA A 2 29.53 47.76 -11.72
CA ALA A 2 29.44 47.14 -10.38
C ALA A 2 28.85 45.73 -10.52
N THR A 3 29.54 44.73 -9.98
CA THR A 3 29.04 43.36 -9.86
C THR A 3 27.86 43.34 -8.88
N PRO A 4 26.70 42.71 -9.20
CA PRO A 4 25.63 42.56 -8.23
C PRO A 4 26.09 41.69 -7.05
N PRO A 5 25.56 41.90 -5.84
CA PRO A 5 25.92 41.09 -4.69
C PRO A 5 25.44 39.66 -4.92
N MET A 6 26.33 38.70 -4.64
CA MET A 6 26.03 37.28 -4.61
C MET A 6 25.04 37.04 -3.47
N GLU A 7 23.77 36.82 -3.81
CA GLU A 7 22.76 36.33 -2.87
C GLU A 7 23.28 35.02 -2.28
N ALA A 8 23.44 34.97 -0.96
CA ALA A 8 23.78 33.75 -0.26
C ALA A 8 22.67 32.73 -0.55
N ALA A 9 23.02 31.63 -1.22
CA ALA A 9 22.10 30.52 -1.41
C ALA A 9 21.56 30.11 -0.03
N GLU A 10 20.24 30.21 0.15
CA GLU A 10 19.59 29.73 1.36
C GLU A 10 19.96 28.26 1.56
N PRO A 11 20.32 27.82 2.79
CA PRO A 11 20.60 26.42 3.03
C PRO A 11 19.29 25.65 2.80
N HIS A 12 19.19 24.96 1.66
CA HIS A 12 18.17 23.94 1.48
C HIS A 12 18.26 22.99 2.69
N PRO A 13 17.16 22.78 3.46
CA PRO A 13 17.21 21.85 4.57
C PRO A 13 17.64 20.52 3.99
N SER A 14 18.78 19.99 4.44
CA SER A 14 19.26 18.68 4.02
C SER A 14 18.17 17.67 4.38
N THR A 15 17.36 17.31 3.38
CA THR A 15 16.12 16.54 3.57
C THR A 15 16.44 15.06 3.43
N GLU A 16 17.55 14.64 4.00
CA GLU A 16 17.87 13.22 4.02
C GLU A 16 16.82 12.54 4.92
N PRO A 17 16.06 11.58 4.37
CA PRO A 17 15.00 10.94 5.12
C PRO A 17 15.60 10.18 6.30
N THR A 18 15.03 10.38 7.49
CA THR A 18 15.45 9.64 8.68
C THR A 18 15.23 8.14 8.45
N PRO A 19 15.97 7.27 9.15
CA PRO A 19 15.73 5.82 9.09
C PRO A 19 14.27 5.44 9.41
N GLU A 20 13.62 6.16 10.32
CA GLU A 20 12.21 5.97 10.66
C GLU A 20 11.27 6.33 9.51
N ALA A 21 11.54 7.44 8.80
CA ALA A 21 10.77 7.83 7.62
C ALA A 21 10.93 6.81 6.49
N LEU A 22 12.13 6.25 6.31
CA LEU A 22 12.40 5.18 5.35
C LEU A 22 11.63 3.89 5.70
N LEU A 23 11.60 3.50 6.97
CA LEU A 23 10.82 2.34 7.43
C LEU A 23 9.31 2.55 7.27
N ALA A 24 8.82 3.74 7.59
CA ALA A 24 7.42 4.11 7.39
C ALA A 24 7.03 4.07 5.90
N ALA A 25 7.87 4.62 5.03
CA ALA A 25 7.68 4.58 3.58
C ALA A 25 7.71 3.14 3.03
N ALA A 26 8.62 2.30 3.51
CA ALA A 26 8.69 0.88 3.12
C ALA A 26 7.42 0.13 3.53
N ARG A 27 6.92 0.35 4.76
CA ARG A 27 5.67 -0.26 5.23
C ARG A 27 4.46 0.24 4.44
N TRP A 28 4.41 1.53 4.14
CA TRP A 28 3.37 2.13 3.32
C TRP A 28 3.35 1.52 1.91
N ALA A 29 4.52 1.37 1.27
CA ALA A 29 4.64 0.78 -0.05
C ALA A 29 4.17 -0.68 -0.07
N LEU A 30 4.59 -1.49 0.92
CA LEU A 30 4.15 -2.88 1.07
C LEU A 30 2.63 -2.99 1.26
N ASP A 31 2.03 -2.10 2.06
CA ASP A 31 0.59 -2.08 2.25
C ASP A 31 -0.13 -1.71 0.95
N HIS A 32 0.38 -0.73 0.19
CA HIS A 32 -0.21 -0.33 -1.09
C HIS A 32 -0.11 -1.42 -2.16
N ASP A 33 1.01 -2.13 -2.23
CA ASP A 33 1.17 -3.30 -3.11
C ASP A 33 0.19 -4.42 -2.71
N HIS A 34 -0.02 -4.63 -1.41
CA HIS A 34 -1.00 -5.58 -0.92
C HIS A 34 -2.43 -5.17 -1.32
N GLN A 35 -2.80 -3.90 -1.17
CA GLN A 35 -4.11 -3.39 -1.60
C GLN A 35 -4.31 -3.54 -3.12
N ALA A 36 -3.28 -3.26 -3.93
CA ALA A 36 -3.34 -3.43 -5.39
C ALA A 36 -3.56 -4.89 -5.77
N LEU A 37 -2.88 -5.83 -5.09
CA LEU A 37 -3.06 -7.26 -5.31
C LEU A 37 -4.48 -7.73 -4.93
N LEU A 38 -5.02 -7.25 -3.80
CA LEU A 38 -6.39 -7.56 -3.39
C LEU A 38 -7.41 -7.02 -4.41
N ALA A 39 -7.26 -5.77 -4.85
CA ALA A 39 -8.12 -5.16 -5.85
C ALA A 39 -8.11 -5.95 -7.18
N HIS A 40 -6.92 -6.36 -7.65
CA HIS A 40 -6.80 -7.18 -8.85
C HIS A 40 -7.51 -8.54 -8.69
N ARG A 41 -7.35 -9.21 -7.55
CA ARG A 41 -8.01 -10.49 -7.27
C ARG A 41 -9.52 -10.37 -7.23
N VAL A 42 -10.05 -9.31 -6.61
CA VAL A 42 -11.49 -9.02 -6.59
C VAL A 42 -12.00 -8.79 -8.02
N ALA A 43 -11.30 -8.00 -8.82
CA ALA A 43 -11.68 -7.74 -10.21
C ALA A 43 -11.67 -9.03 -11.07
N ARG A 44 -10.75 -9.95 -10.82
CA ARG A 44 -10.70 -11.26 -11.48
C ARG A 44 -11.84 -12.17 -11.05
N LEU A 45 -12.17 -12.18 -9.76
CA LEU A 45 -13.29 -12.95 -9.21
C LEU A 45 -14.65 -12.45 -9.72
N SER A 46 -14.85 -11.13 -9.79
CA SER A 46 -16.12 -10.56 -10.26
C SER A 46 -16.41 -10.83 -11.75
N GLN A 47 -15.36 -11.11 -12.53
CA GLN A 47 -15.46 -11.52 -13.94
C GLN A 47 -15.52 -13.05 -14.11
N ALA A 48 -15.33 -13.83 -13.05
CA ALA A 48 -15.36 -15.28 -13.12
C ALA A 48 -16.80 -15.81 -13.28
N PRO A 49 -16.97 -17.05 -13.77
CA PRO A 49 -18.27 -17.72 -13.75
C PRO A 49 -18.92 -17.75 -12.35
N TRP A 50 -20.25 -17.73 -12.31
CA TRP A 50 -21.02 -17.66 -11.05
C TRP A 50 -20.69 -18.78 -10.06
N ASP A 51 -20.48 -20.00 -10.54
CA ASP A 51 -20.10 -21.17 -9.73
C ASP A 51 -18.75 -20.98 -9.02
N VAL A 52 -17.80 -20.31 -9.67
CA VAL A 52 -16.49 -19.96 -9.09
C VAL A 52 -16.64 -18.88 -8.02
N GLN A 53 -17.49 -17.87 -8.25
CA GLN A 53 -17.78 -16.83 -7.26
C GLN A 53 -18.44 -17.42 -6.01
N ASP A 54 -19.48 -18.24 -6.19
CA ASP A 54 -20.20 -18.93 -5.12
C ASP A 54 -19.31 -19.90 -4.32
N ALA A 55 -18.40 -20.61 -4.99
CA ALA A 55 -17.39 -21.43 -4.31
C ALA A 55 -16.42 -20.59 -3.47
N ALA A 56 -15.97 -19.43 -3.97
CA ALA A 56 -15.10 -18.51 -3.24
C ALA A 56 -15.82 -17.94 -2.00
N ASP A 57 -17.07 -17.51 -2.14
CA ASP A 57 -17.87 -16.97 -1.03
C ASP A 57 -18.10 -18.00 0.07
N ARG A 58 -18.48 -19.23 -0.28
CA ARG A 58 -18.61 -20.31 0.70
C ARG A 58 -17.30 -20.59 1.44
N HIS A 59 -16.17 -20.54 0.73
CA HIS A 59 -14.86 -20.73 1.35
C HIS A 59 -14.55 -19.60 2.33
N LEU A 60 -14.78 -18.34 1.96
CA LEU A 60 -14.55 -17.18 2.82
C LEU A 60 -15.42 -17.22 4.08
N ILE A 61 -16.71 -17.53 3.94
CA ILE A 61 -17.63 -17.69 5.08
C ILE A 61 -17.15 -18.81 6.02
N ARG A 62 -16.73 -19.95 5.48
CA ARG A 62 -16.18 -21.06 6.28
C ARG A 62 -14.95 -20.62 7.07
N ARG A 63 -13.99 -19.95 6.42
CA ARG A 63 -12.77 -19.44 7.10
C ARG A 63 -13.09 -18.41 8.17
N HIS A 64 -14.05 -17.53 7.92
CA HIS A 64 -14.51 -16.56 8.91
C HIS A 64 -15.10 -17.24 10.15
N ARG A 65 -15.95 -18.26 9.95
CA ARG A 65 -16.50 -19.06 11.06
C ARG A 65 -15.41 -19.81 11.82
N GLU A 66 -14.45 -20.42 11.12
CA GLU A 66 -13.31 -21.10 11.75
C GLU A 66 -12.49 -20.14 12.62
N ALA A 67 -12.21 -18.93 12.12
CA ALA A 67 -11.49 -17.91 12.88
C ALA A 67 -12.28 -17.45 14.11
N ALA A 68 -13.58 -17.22 13.97
CA ALA A 68 -14.46 -16.81 15.08
C ALA A 68 -14.64 -17.88 16.17
N LEU A 69 -14.38 -19.15 15.86
CA LEU A 69 -14.38 -20.24 16.85
C LEU A 69 -13.03 -20.44 17.54
N THR A 70 -11.96 -19.90 16.96
CA THR A 70 -10.58 -20.05 17.46
C THR A 70 -10.16 -18.88 18.38
N HIS A 71 -10.88 -17.76 18.28
CA HIS A 71 -10.70 -16.54 19.09
C HIS A 71 -11.82 -16.41 20.12
#